data_AF-A0A3B9PB32-F1
#
_entry.id   AF-A0A3B9PB32-F1
#
_cell.length_a   1.000
_cell.length_b   1.000
_cell.length_c   1.000
_cell.angle_alpha   90.00
_cell.angle_beta   90.00
_cell.angle_gamma   90.00
#
_symmetry.space_group_name_H-M   'P 1'
#
loop_
_entity.id
_entity.type
_entity.pdbx_description
1 polymer ?
#
loop_
_entity_poly.entity_id
_entity_poly.type
_entity_poly.pdbx_seq_one_letter_code
_entity_poly.pdbx_strand_id
1 'polypeptide(L)'
;MSSQKFTVIKKISRWLIPLLISVLAFWLVFRNIDLSKFVSNLKRVGFEALLYATLLHFLSLFFRVFSWYILLGRKVSFKDAFFTMNAGYLLNNVFPFRLGEVGRALLLD
;
A
#
# COMPACT_ATOMS: atom_id res chain seq x y z
N MET A 1 -40.17 4.60 1.56
CA MET A 1 -39.15 5.68 1.60
C MET A 1 -38.27 5.68 2.87
N SER A 2 -38.51 4.81 3.87
CA SER A 2 -37.70 4.71 5.10
C SER A 2 -36.45 3.82 4.97
N SER A 3 -36.46 2.83 4.07
CA SER A 3 -35.36 1.87 3.90
C SER A 3 -34.10 2.44 3.23
N GLN A 4 -34.21 3.54 2.48
CA GLN A 4 -33.04 4.17 1.80
C GLN A 4 -32.15 4.96 2.77
N LYS A 5 -32.72 5.57 3.82
CA LYS A 5 -31.97 6.36 4.80
C LYS A 5 -31.00 5.52 5.62
N PHE A 6 -31.39 4.30 5.98
CA PHE A 6 -30.53 3.36 6.71
C PHE A 6 -29.29 2.95 5.90
N THR A 7 -29.42 2.76 4.59
CA THR A 7 -28.31 2.40 3.70
C THR A 7 -27.31 3.55 3.55
N VAL A 8 -27.79 4.79 3.48
CA VAL A 8 -26.96 5.99 3.39
C VAL A 8 -26.20 6.25 4.69
N ILE A 9 -26.85 6.14 5.85
CA ILE A 9 -26.21 6.29 7.17
C ILE A 9 -25.12 5.23 7.38
N LYS A 10 -25.39 3.97 7.00
CA LYS A 10 -24.40 2.88 7.07
C LYS A 10 -23.23 3.08 6.11
N LYS A 11 -23.47 3.72 4.96
CA LYS A 11 -22.42 4.07 3.98
C LYS A 11 -21.57 5.23 4.48
N ILE A 12 -22.18 6.27 5.06
CA ILE A 12 -21.46 7.43 5.61
C ILE A 12 -20.63 7.03 6.84
N SER A 13 -21.19 6.24 7.77
CA SER A 13 -20.46 5.80 8.95
C SER A 13 -19.23 4.94 8.62
N ARG A 14 -19.31 4.13 7.54
CA ARG A 14 -18.18 3.35 7.03
C ARG A 14 -16.98 4.20 6.59
N TRP A 15 -17.19 5.45 6.17
CA TRP A 15 -16.11 6.37 5.82
C TRP A 15 -15.76 7.32 6.97
N LEU A 16 -16.76 7.75 7.73
CA LEU A 16 -16.60 8.72 8.81
C LEU A 16 -15.81 8.15 9.99
N ILE A 17 -16.02 6.88 10.34
CA ILE A 17 -15.31 6.23 11.45
C ILE A 17 -13.80 6.13 11.17
N PRO A 18 -13.33 5.57 10.03
CA PRO A 18 -11.90 5.57 9.71
C PRO A 18 -11.31 6.98 9.65
N LEU A 19 -12.05 7.94 9.08
CA LEU A 19 -11.59 9.33 8.97
C LEU A 19 -11.37 9.95 10.36
N LEU A 20 -12.33 9.80 11.27
CA LEU A 20 -12.21 10.27 12.66
C LEU A 20 -11.04 9.62 13.38
N ILE A 21 -10.85 8.31 13.21
CA ILE A 21 -9.71 7.59 13.80
C ILE A 21 -8.39 8.13 13.25
N SER A 22 -8.28 8.35 11.94
CA SER A 22 -7.09 8.93 11.32
C SER A 22 -6.80 10.33 11.86
N VAL A 23 -7.80 11.21 11.95
CA VAL A 23 -7.65 12.57 12.50
C VAL A 23 -7.19 12.53 13.96
N LEU A 24 -7.80 11.66 14.76
CA LEU A 24 -7.46 11.53 16.19
C LEU A 24 -6.06 10.96 16.37
N ALA A 25 -5.65 10.00 15.55
CA ALA A 25 -4.28 9.47 15.52
C ALA A 25 -3.27 10.55 15.14
N PHE A 26 -3.53 11.34 14.10
CA PHE A 26 -2.67 12.48 13.75
C PHE A 26 -2.57 13.48 14.90
N TRP A 27 -3.70 13.85 15.52
CA TRP A 27 -3.69 14.77 16.65
C TRP A 27 -2.85 14.25 17.83
N LEU A 28 -2.98 12.96 18.18
CA LEU A 28 -2.18 12.33 19.24
C LEU A 28 -0.67 12.37 18.93
N VAL A 29 -0.31 12.10 17.68
CA VAL A 29 1.08 12.11 17.20
C VAL A 29 1.64 13.53 17.22
N PHE A 30 0.93 14.51 16.67
CA PHE A 30 1.41 15.89 16.57
C PHE A 30 1.44 16.62 17.91
N ARG A 31 0.57 16.27 18.87
CA ARG A 31 0.53 16.93 20.18
C ARG A 31 1.86 16.87 20.94
N ASN A 32 2.61 15.78 20.77
CA ASN A 32 3.84 15.51 21.53
C ASN A 32 5.12 15.54 20.68
N ILE A 33 5.02 15.83 19.38
CA ILE A 33 6.17 15.84 18.47
C ILE A 33 6.62 17.27 18.21
N ASP A 34 7.88 17.55 18.53
CA ASP A 34 8.58 18.73 18.06
C ASP A 34 8.99 18.52 16.59
N LEU A 35 8.21 19.09 15.67
CA LEU A 35 8.42 19.00 14.23
C LEU A 35 9.82 19.46 13.81
N SER A 36 10.39 20.44 14.51
CA SER A 36 11.72 20.97 14.22
C SER A 36 12.80 19.93 14.51
N LYS A 37 12.70 19.26 15.68
CA LYS A 37 13.61 18.15 16.04
C LYS A 37 13.41 16.95 15.12
N PHE A 38 12.18 16.65 14.73
CA PHE A 38 11.87 15.58 13.79
C PHE A 38 12.58 15.78 12.44
N VAL A 39 12.44 16.96 11.83
CA VAL A 39 13.09 17.28 10.54
C VAL A 39 14.62 17.31 10.68
N SER A 40 15.15 17.86 11.78
CA SER A 40 16.59 17.84 12.05
C SER A 40 17.14 16.41 12.17
N ASN A 41 16.41 15.51 12.81
CA ASN A 41 16.80 14.11 12.95
C ASN A 41 16.67 13.36 11.62
N LEU A 42 15.68 13.69 10.80
CA LEU A 42 15.51 13.10 9.48
C LEU A 42 16.70 13.42 8.56
N LYS A 43 17.27 14.62 8.65
CA LYS A 43 18.51 15.00 7.93
C LYS A 43 19.75 14.25 8.40
N ARG A 44 19.74 13.68 9.60
CA ARG A 44 20.82 12.84 10.13
C ARG A 44 20.72 11.39 9.67
N VAL A 45 19.60 10.99 9.06
CA VAL A 45 19.47 9.68 8.43
C VAL A 45 20.42 9.63 7.25
N GLY A 46 21.50 8.86 7.42
CA GLY A 46 22.52 8.70 6.39
C GLY A 46 22.00 7.91 5.18
N PHE A 47 22.69 8.09 4.05
CA PHE A 47 22.42 7.36 2.80
C PHE A 47 22.44 5.83 2.99
N GLU A 48 23.27 5.32 3.90
CA GLU A 48 23.35 3.89 4.27
C GLU A 48 22.00 3.31 4.71
N ALA A 49 21.28 4.01 5.58
CA ALA A 49 19.99 3.53 6.08
C ALA A 49 18.96 3.46 4.94
N LEU A 50 18.97 4.45 4.04
CA LEU A 50 18.12 4.46 2.86
C LEU A 50 18.48 3.31 1.90
N LEU A 51 19.77 3.05 1.71
CA LEU A 51 20.26 1.97 0.85
C LEU A 51 19.83 0.61 1.40
N TYR A 52 20.06 0.32 2.68
CA TYR A 52 19.64 -0.94 3.30
C TYR A 52 18.13 -1.12 3.28
N ALA A 53 17.36 -0.07 3.59
CA ALA A 53 15.90 -0.11 3.53
C ALA A 53 15.42 -0.42 2.10
N THR A 54 16.04 0.19 1.10
CA THR A 54 15.72 -0.03 -0.31
C THR A 54 16.04 -1.46 -0.75
N LEU A 55 17.23 -1.97 -0.41
CA LEU A 55 17.64 -3.35 -0.71
C LEU A 55 16.70 -4.37 -0.05
N LEU A 56 16.36 -4.18 1.22
CA LEU A 56 15.40 -5.04 1.93
C LEU A 56 14.01 -4.97 1.28
N HIS A 57 13.59 -3.80 0.81
CA HIS A 57 12.32 -3.65 0.11
C HIS A 57 12.30 -4.43 -1.21
N PHE A 58 13.33 -4.29 -2.04
CA PHE A 58 13.44 -5.07 -3.29
C PHE A 58 13.53 -6.58 -3.03
N LEU A 59 14.27 -6.99 -2.00
CA LEU A 59 14.36 -8.41 -1.61
C LEU A 59 12.98 -8.94 -1.16
N SER A 60 12.22 -8.15 -0.40
CA SER A 60 10.85 -8.49 -0.01
C SER A 60 9.92 -8.64 -1.22
N LEU A 61 10.01 -7.74 -2.21
CA LEU A 61 9.26 -7.84 -3.46
C LEU A 61 9.64 -9.11 -4.23
N PHE A 62 10.93 -9.42 -4.31
CA PHE A 62 11.42 -10.63 -4.98
C PHE A 62 10.87 -11.90 -4.33
N PHE A 63 10.97 -12.02 -3.00
CA PHE A 63 10.41 -13.17 -2.27
C PHE A 63 8.90 -13.28 -2.48
N ARG A 64 8.19 -12.15 -2.53
CA ARG A 64 6.76 -12.16 -2.79
C ARG A 64 6.43 -12.68 -4.20
N VAL A 65 7.16 -12.22 -5.23
CA VAL A 65 7.04 -12.76 -6.59
C VAL A 65 7.32 -14.25 -6.62
N PHE A 66 8.36 -14.69 -5.93
CA PHE A 66 8.71 -16.10 -5.83
C PHE A 66 7.61 -16.94 -5.18
N SER A 67 7.01 -16.47 -4.07
CA SER A 67 5.87 -17.14 -3.44
C SER A 67 4.69 -17.28 -4.38
N TRP A 68 4.34 -16.22 -5.12
CA TRP A 68 3.25 -16.27 -6.10
C TRP A 68 3.55 -17.15 -7.31
N TYR A 69 4.80 -17.15 -7.79
CA TYR A 69 5.26 -18.03 -8.85
C TYR A 69 5.13 -19.51 -8.46
N ILE A 70 5.44 -19.86 -7.21
CA ILE A 70 5.20 -21.20 -6.67
C ILE A 70 3.70 -21.50 -6.58
N LEU A 71 2.88 -20.57 -6.08
CA LEU A 71 1.42 -20.74 -5.98
C LEU A 71 0.74 -20.92 -7.35
N LEU A 72 1.25 -20.28 -8.39
CA LEU A 72 0.78 -20.43 -9.78
C LEU A 72 1.20 -21.77 -10.41
N GLY A 73 1.89 -22.63 -9.67
CA GLY A 73 2.31 -23.94 -10.15
C GLY A 73 3.34 -23.88 -11.29
N ARG A 74 4.12 -22.79 -11.38
CA ARG A 74 5.13 -22.56 -12.43
C ARG A 74 4.56 -22.62 -13.86
N LYS A 75 3.26 -22.34 -14.03
CA LYS A 75 2.59 -22.33 -15.34
C LYS A 75 2.96 -21.14 -16.23
N VAL A 76 3.50 -20.08 -15.64
CA VAL A 76 3.95 -18.85 -16.31
C VAL A 76 5.44 -18.68 -16.09
N SER A 77 6.15 -17.95 -16.95
CA SER A 77 7.57 -17.66 -16.73
C SER A 77 7.77 -16.79 -15.48
N PHE A 78 8.89 -16.95 -14.78
CA PHE A 78 9.22 -16.11 -13.62
C PHE A 78 9.28 -14.62 -13.99
N LYS A 79 9.74 -14.29 -15.21
CA LYS A 79 9.78 -12.92 -15.72
C LYS A 79 8.37 -12.34 -15.84
N ASP A 80 7.44 -13.09 -16.40
CA ASP A 80 6.05 -12.65 -16.58
C ASP A 80 5.38 -12.45 -15.22
N ALA A 81 5.55 -13.40 -14.29
CA ALA A 81 5.07 -13.26 -12.92
C ALA A 81 5.66 -12.03 -12.21
N PHE A 82 6.95 -11.74 -12.44
CA PHE A 82 7.62 -10.57 -11.89
C PHE A 82 7.06 -9.27 -12.45
N PHE A 83 6.99 -9.12 -13.77
CA PHE A 83 6.50 -7.90 -14.40
C PHE A 83 5.02 -7.66 -14.11
N THR A 84 4.18 -8.68 -14.23
CA THR A 84 2.73 -8.56 -13.95
C THR A 84 2.45 -8.20 -12.50
N MET A 85 3.20 -8.77 -11.55
CA MET A 85 3.00 -8.43 -10.14
C MET A 85 3.49 -7.02 -9.81
N ASN A 86 4.66 -6.61 -10.30
CA ASN A 86 5.18 -5.26 -10.08
C ASN A 86 4.32 -4.19 -10.77
N ALA A 87 3.83 -4.44 -11.99
CA ALA A 87 2.88 -3.57 -12.67
C ALA A 87 1.56 -3.43 -11.87
N GLY A 88 1.03 -4.55 -11.34
CA GLY A 88 -0.12 -4.51 -10.45
C GLY A 88 0.14 -3.73 -9.15
N TYR A 89 1.35 -3.83 -8.57
CA TYR A 89 1.72 -3.03 -7.41
C TYR A 89 1.81 -1.53 -7.73
N LEU A 90 2.42 -1.18 -8.86
CA LEU A 90 2.48 0.20 -9.32
C LEU A 90 1.07 0.78 -9.51
N LEU A 91 0.20 0.06 -10.20
CA LEU A 91 -1.19 0.47 -10.41
C LEU A 91 -1.96 0.63 -9.09
N ASN A 92 -1.74 -0.25 -8.12
CA ASN A 92 -2.36 -0.13 -6.78
C ASN A 92 -1.84 1.06 -5.96
N ASN A 93 -0.61 1.51 -6.22
CA ASN A 93 -0.04 2.67 -5.53
C ASN A 93 -0.43 3.99 -6.21
N VAL A 94 -0.59 3.98 -7.53
CA VAL A 94 -0.98 5.17 -8.32
C VAL A 94 -2.49 5.39 -8.31
N PHE A 95 -3.27 4.32 -8.42
CA PHE A 95 -4.71 4.40 -8.53
C PHE A 95 -5.44 3.89 -7.27
N PRO A 96 -6.44 4.63 -6.77
CA PRO A 96 -7.33 4.11 -5.73
C PRO A 96 -8.16 2.92 -6.27
N PHE A 97 -8.76 2.14 -5.36
CA PHE A 97 -9.68 1.02 -5.65
C PHE A 97 -9.07 -0.34 -6.06
N ARG A 98 -7.79 -0.61 -5.74
CA ARG A 98 -7.15 -1.91 -6.03
C ARG A 98 -7.16 -2.27 -7.53
N LEU A 99 -7.11 -1.26 -8.40
CA LEU A 99 -7.13 -1.44 -9.87
C LEU A 99 -5.93 -2.22 -10.41
N GLY A 100 -4.89 -2.43 -9.60
CA GLY A 100 -3.83 -3.37 -9.91
C GLY A 100 -4.29 -4.83 -10.02
N GLU A 101 -5.44 -5.21 -9.47
CA GLU A 101 -6.06 -6.51 -9.73
C GLU A 101 -6.60 -6.60 -11.17
N VAL A 102 -7.16 -5.51 -11.70
CA VAL A 102 -7.58 -5.40 -13.10
C VAL A 102 -6.36 -5.41 -14.02
N GLY A 103 -5.30 -4.68 -13.66
CA GLY A 103 -4.04 -4.70 -14.40
C GLY A 103 -3.40 -6.09 -14.47
N ARG A 104 -3.51 -6.89 -13.39
CA ARG A 104 -3.03 -8.28 -13.40
C ARG A 104 -3.85 -9.19 -14.30
N ALA A 105 -5.17 -9.01 -14.35
CA ALA A 105 -6.03 -9.78 -15.25
C ALA A 105 -5.75 -9.48 -16.72
N LEU A 106 -5.53 -8.21 -17.07
CA LEU A 106 -5.23 -7.79 -18.46
C LEU A 106 -3.83 -8.17 -18.95
N LEU A 107 -2.86 -8.37 -18.04
CA LEU A 107 -1.48 -8.73 -18.38
C LEU A 107 -1.24 -10.25 -18.40
N LEU A 108 -2.19 -11.05 -17.91
CA LEU A 108 -2.13 -12.51 -17.88
C LEU A 108 -3.01 -13.17 -18.96
N ASP A 109 -3.73 -12.37 -19.76
CA ASP A 109 -4.39 -12.79 -21.00
C ASP A 109 -3.43 -12.83 -22.19
#